data_AF-A0A9C7TCP7-F1
#
_entry.id   AF-A0A9C7TCP7-F1
#
_cell.length_a   1.000
_cell.length_b   1.000
_cell.length_c   1.000
_cell.angle_alpha   90.00
_cell.angle_beta   90.00
_cell.angle_gamma   90.00
#
_symmetry.space_group_name_H-M   'P 1'
#
loop_
_entity.id
_entity.type
_entity.pdbx_description
1 polymer ?
#
loop_
_entity_poly.entity_id
_entity_poly.type
_entity_poly.pdbx_seq_one_letter_code
_entity_poly.pdbx_strand_id
1 'polypeptide(L)'
;MGSGDYVLLLSSALSSGGLALGGSFKVLYRRLWKHTAWGAGLDLGVVYTWRRFRVGACLHDVYGTPVLWDSGSKDTIAPSLDVGISYRRDLLRGSFCLSTSFRRKFRAGLEYTHSKGLALRLGWDGAGLTAGVGVSFARFRADYAFLANRSLGGTHRVSLQVNRIEFP
;
A
#
# COMPACT_ATOMS: atom_id res chain seq x y z
N MET A 1 -3.90 29.84 2.00
CA MET A 1 -3.23 29.24 3.18
C MET A 1 -3.15 27.74 2.94
N GLY A 2 -1.97 27.13 3.08
CA GLY A 2 -1.74 25.74 2.72
C GLY A 2 -1.62 24.83 3.95
N SER A 3 -2.20 23.64 3.85
CA SER A 3 -1.90 22.49 4.72
C SER A 3 -1.10 21.47 3.92
N GLY A 4 -0.12 20.83 4.54
CA GLY A 4 0.70 19.82 3.88
C GLY A 4 1.17 18.75 4.87
N ASP A 5 1.07 17.50 4.44
CA ASP A 5 1.54 16.33 5.18
C ASP A 5 2.60 15.63 4.36
N TYR A 6 3.77 15.42 4.95
CA TYR A 6 4.92 14.76 4.35
C TYR A 6 5.33 13.59 5.22
N VAL A 7 5.66 12.47 4.59
CA VAL A 7 6.16 11.29 5.30
C VAL A 7 7.39 10.77 4.56
N LEU A 8 8.48 10.59 5.29
CA LEU A 8 9.67 9.89 4.82
C LEU A 8 9.64 8.47 5.39
N LEU A 9 9.88 7.47 4.53
CA LEU A 9 9.88 6.06 4.87
C LEU A 9 11.24 5.45 4.52
N LEU A 10 11.82 4.70 5.46
CA LEU A 10 12.96 3.84 5.22
C LEU A 10 12.58 2.40 5.60
N SER A 11 12.77 1.46 4.68
CA SER A 11 12.29 0.09 4.82
C SER A 11 13.39 -0.91 4.52
N SER A 12 13.36 -2.05 5.21
CA SER A 12 14.22 -3.21 4.93
C SER A 12 13.43 -4.50 5.14
N ALA A 13 13.81 -5.55 4.42
CA ALA A 13 13.20 -6.86 4.54
C ALA A 13 14.22 -7.98 4.36
N LEU A 14 14.01 -9.06 5.10
CA LEU A 14 14.75 -10.31 5.01
C LEU A 14 13.77 -11.40 4.52
N SER A 15 14.23 -12.24 3.60
CA SER A 15 13.43 -13.34 3.08
C SER A 15 14.25 -14.63 3.11
N SER A 16 13.65 -15.69 3.64
CA SER A 16 14.24 -17.03 3.66
C SER A 16 13.16 -18.08 3.42
N GLY A 17 13.33 -18.89 2.37
CA GLY A 17 12.32 -19.84 1.92
C GLY A 17 10.98 -19.15 1.61
N GLY A 18 9.90 -19.69 2.20
CA GLY A 18 8.56 -19.11 2.05
C GLY A 18 8.30 -17.90 2.95
N LEU A 19 9.17 -17.57 3.90
CA LEU A 19 8.94 -16.52 4.90
C LEU A 19 9.70 -15.23 4.54
N ALA A 20 9.00 -14.09 4.59
CA ALA A 20 9.59 -12.76 4.52
C ALA A 20 9.19 -11.94 5.74
N LEU A 21 10.15 -11.26 6.34
CA LEU A 21 9.99 -10.34 7.46
C LEU A 21 10.50 -8.96 7.04
N GLY A 22 9.72 -7.91 7.30
CA GLY A 22 10.07 -6.56 6.93
C GLY A 22 9.79 -5.57 8.05
N GLY A 23 10.53 -4.47 8.05
CA GLY A 23 10.32 -3.35 8.95
C GLY A 23 10.43 -2.03 8.19
N SER A 24 9.69 -1.02 8.64
CA SER A 24 9.77 0.33 8.10
C SER A 24 9.78 1.36 9.21
N PHE A 25 10.75 2.26 9.18
CA PHE A 25 10.77 3.46 10.00
C PHE A 25 10.14 4.60 9.22
N LYS A 26 9.30 5.39 9.89
CA LYS A 26 8.59 6.52 9.29
C LYS A 26 8.82 7.80 10.07
N VAL A 27 9.11 8.88 9.36
CA VAL A 27 9.18 10.24 9.91
C VAL A 27 8.09 11.07 9.26
N LEU A 28 7.22 11.66 10.07
CA LEU A 28 6.12 12.49 9.63
C LEU A 28 6.44 13.96 9.90
N TYR A 29 6.17 14.80 8.92
CA TYR A 29 6.17 16.25 9.05
C TYR A 29 4.82 16.77 8.55
N ARG A 30 4.10 17.49 9.42
CA ARG A 30 2.78 18.03 9.13
C ARG A 30 2.79 19.53 9.34
N ARG A 31 2.13 20.26 8.45
CA ARG A 31 1.89 21.70 8.56
C ARG A 31 0.41 21.96 8.42
N LEU A 32 -0.19 22.52 9.47
CA LEU A 32 -1.56 23.00 9.48
C LEU A 32 -1.55 24.48 9.85
N TRP A 33 -1.93 25.33 8.90
CA TRP A 33 -1.96 26.79 9.08
C TRP A 33 -0.59 27.35 9.49
N LYS A 34 -0.47 27.81 10.75
CA LYS A 34 0.75 28.38 11.34
C LYS A 34 1.53 27.37 12.17
N HIS A 35 0.99 26.17 12.37
CA HIS A 35 1.56 25.15 13.24
C HIS A 35 2.18 24.01 12.45
N THR A 36 3.27 23.49 13.00
CA THR A 36 4.01 22.35 12.49
C THR A 36 4.01 21.22 13.51
N ALA A 37 4.12 20.00 13.00
CA ALA A 37 4.24 18.82 13.84
C ALA A 37 5.21 17.80 13.27
N TRP A 38 5.88 17.09 14.17
CA TRP A 38 6.78 16.00 13.85
C TRP A 38 6.33 14.71 14.54
N GLY A 39 6.46 13.59 13.85
CA GLY A 39 6.22 12.28 14.42
C GLY A 39 7.18 11.23 13.89
N ALA A 40 7.40 10.17 14.66
CA ALA A 40 8.23 9.05 14.28
C ALA A 40 7.55 7.74 14.65
N GLY A 41 7.56 6.78 13.73
CA GLY A 41 6.87 5.50 13.91
C GLY A 41 7.65 4.33 13.33
N LEU A 42 7.20 3.14 13.71
CA LEU A 42 7.72 1.87 13.23
C LEU A 42 6.57 0.99 12.77
N ASP A 43 6.73 0.37 11.61
CA ASP A 43 5.82 -0.64 11.07
C ASP A 43 6.59 -1.97 10.92
N LEU A 44 5.93 -3.09 11.18
CA LEU A 44 6.50 -4.44 11.04
C LEU A 44 5.57 -5.33 10.22
N GLY A 45 6.13 -6.09 9.29
CA GLY A 45 5.38 -6.95 8.37
C GLY A 45 5.95 -8.35 8.28
N VAL A 46 5.07 -9.31 8.09
CA VAL A 46 5.41 -10.71 7.78
C VAL A 46 4.55 -11.21 6.64
N VAL A 47 5.16 -11.95 5.72
CA VAL A 47 4.47 -12.67 4.65
C VAL A 47 4.98 -14.10 4.58
N TYR A 48 4.07 -15.05 4.56
CA TYR A 48 4.37 -16.45 4.28
C TYR A 48 3.76 -16.86 2.94
N THR A 49 4.61 -17.35 2.04
CA THR A 49 4.27 -17.83 0.71
C THR A 49 4.29 -19.35 0.69
N TRP A 50 3.14 -19.95 0.39
CA TRP A 50 2.99 -21.39 0.25
C TRP A 50 2.33 -21.72 -1.09
N ARG A 51 3.15 -22.21 -2.03
CA ARG A 51 2.76 -22.52 -3.41
C ARG A 51 2.11 -21.30 -4.08
N ARG A 52 0.79 -21.32 -4.19
CA ARG A 52 -0.04 -20.28 -4.83
C ARG A 52 -0.66 -19.32 -3.83
N PHE A 53 -0.59 -19.62 -2.54
CA PHE A 53 -1.14 -18.81 -1.48
C PHE A 53 -0.07 -17.92 -0.86
N ARG A 54 -0.45 -16.70 -0.49
CA ARG A 54 0.34 -15.85 0.40
C ARG A 54 -0.55 -15.38 1.53
N VAL A 55 -0.10 -15.56 2.77
CA VAL A 55 -0.74 -15.01 3.96
C VAL A 55 0.21 -13.96 4.53
N GLY A 56 -0.32 -12.82 4.94
CA GLY A 56 0.50 -11.75 5.50
C GLY A 56 -0.20 -11.03 6.62
N ALA A 57 0.62 -10.43 7.48
CA ALA A 57 0.19 -9.52 8.53
C ALA A 57 1.14 -8.32 8.57
N CYS A 58 0.61 -7.14 8.87
CA CYS A 58 1.36 -5.91 9.03
C CYS A 58 0.85 -5.15 10.26
N LEU A 59 1.72 -4.93 11.23
CA LEU A 59 1.46 -4.08 12.38
C LEU A 59 2.03 -2.69 12.11
N HIS A 60 1.15 -1.72 11.95
CA HIS A 60 1.50 -0.32 11.79
C HIS A 60 1.54 0.40 13.14
N ASP A 61 2.45 1.35 13.27
CA ASP A 61 2.58 2.22 14.45
C ASP A 61 2.76 1.39 15.73
N VAL A 62 3.72 0.46 15.75
CA VAL A 62 3.90 -0.59 16.80
C VAL A 62 3.79 -0.04 18.23
N TYR A 63 4.39 1.12 18.50
CA TYR A 63 4.42 1.75 19.83
C TYR A 63 3.42 2.91 19.99
N GLY A 64 2.57 3.14 18.99
CA GLY A 64 1.84 4.39 18.81
C GLY A 64 2.78 5.50 18.36
N THR A 65 2.48 6.17 17.26
CA THR A 65 3.35 7.24 16.74
C THR A 65 2.96 8.57 17.38
N PRO A 66 3.77 9.15 18.29
CA PRO A 66 3.51 10.48 18.81
C PRO A 66 3.70 11.50 17.70
N VAL A 67 2.79 12.47 17.64
CA VAL A 67 2.87 13.64 16.75
C VAL A 67 2.87 14.87 17.64
N LEU A 68 4.03 15.51 17.75
CA LEU A 68 4.27 16.66 18.62
C LEU A 68 4.10 17.94 17.83
N TRP A 69 3.19 18.79 18.27
CA TRP A 69 2.93 20.09 17.67
C TRP A 69 3.75 21.19 18.34
N ASP A 70 4.17 22.19 17.57
CA ASP A 70 4.81 23.40 18.09
C ASP A 70 3.90 24.25 18.99
N SER A 71 2.58 24.07 18.91
CA SER A 71 1.60 24.67 19.82
C SER A 71 1.64 24.08 21.24
N GLY A 72 2.40 23.01 21.46
CA GLY A 72 2.43 22.24 22.71
C GLY A 72 1.41 21.11 22.79
N SER A 73 0.56 20.93 21.76
CA SER A 73 -0.36 19.79 21.67
C SER A 73 0.36 18.50 21.27
N LYS A 74 -0.17 17.35 21.70
CA LYS A 74 0.34 16.03 21.34
C LYS A 74 -0.79 15.15 20.83
N ASP A 75 -0.65 14.67 19.61
CA ASP A 75 -1.49 13.62 19.05
C ASP A 75 -0.75 12.28 19.09
N THR A 76 -1.48 11.18 18.98
CA THR A 76 -0.89 9.84 18.87
C THR A 76 -1.64 9.03 17.84
N ILE A 77 -0.92 8.53 16.83
CA ILE A 77 -1.47 7.60 15.84
C ILE A 77 -1.50 6.23 16.50
N ALA A 78 -2.71 5.69 16.69
CA ALA A 78 -2.90 4.40 17.35
C ALA A 78 -2.34 3.24 16.50
N PRO A 79 -1.77 2.20 17.15
CA PRO A 79 -1.38 0.98 16.47
C PRO A 79 -2.53 0.37 15.66
N SER A 80 -2.22 -0.20 14.50
CA SER A 80 -3.22 -0.91 13.70
C SER A 80 -2.67 -2.16 13.04
N LEU A 81 -3.46 -3.23 13.05
CA LEU A 81 -3.12 -4.49 12.41
C LEU A 81 -3.85 -4.64 11.08
N ASP A 82 -3.12 -5.00 10.04
CA ASP A 82 -3.63 -5.47 8.75
C ASP A 82 -3.30 -6.94 8.60
N VAL A 83 -4.27 -7.75 8.17
CA VAL A 83 -4.07 -9.16 7.86
C VAL A 83 -4.68 -9.46 6.50
N GLY A 84 -4.07 -10.36 5.73
CA GLY A 84 -4.60 -10.70 4.42
C GLY A 84 -4.09 -12.01 3.87
N ILE A 85 -4.82 -12.49 2.87
CA ILE A 85 -4.48 -13.67 2.08
C ILE A 85 -4.65 -13.35 0.59
N SER A 86 -3.80 -13.93 -0.24
CA SER A 86 -3.94 -13.91 -1.68
C SER A 86 -3.69 -15.28 -2.29
N TYR A 87 -4.35 -15.53 -3.41
CA TYR A 87 -4.17 -16.70 -4.25
C TYR A 87 -3.77 -16.26 -5.65
N ARG A 88 -2.61 -16.70 -6.13
CA ARG A 88 -2.12 -16.42 -7.48
C ARG A 88 -2.09 -17.70 -8.32
N ARG A 89 -2.63 -17.63 -9.54
CA ARG A 89 -2.57 -18.71 -10.51
C ARG A 89 -2.26 -18.16 -11.89
N ASP A 90 -1.32 -18.80 -12.58
CA ASP A 90 -1.05 -18.49 -13.98
C ASP A 90 -2.15 -19.09 -14.87
N LEU A 91 -2.70 -18.27 -15.76
CA LEU A 91 -3.82 -18.60 -16.62
C LEU A 91 -3.74 -17.76 -17.90
N LEU A 92 -3.96 -18.39 -19.06
CA LEU A 92 -4.14 -17.72 -20.37
C LEU A 92 -3.07 -16.65 -20.70
N ARG A 93 -1.79 -17.04 -20.78
CA ARG A 93 -0.66 -16.11 -21.05
C ARG A 93 -0.65 -14.90 -20.09
N GLY A 94 -1.00 -15.16 -18.83
CA GLY A 94 -1.07 -14.14 -17.80
C GLY A 94 -1.12 -14.76 -16.41
N SER A 95 -1.30 -13.91 -15.41
CA SER A 95 -1.46 -14.31 -14.02
C SER A 95 -2.72 -13.66 -13.44
N PHE A 96 -3.48 -14.48 -12.72
CA PHE A 96 -4.65 -14.07 -11.99
C PHE A 96 -4.33 -14.08 -10.50
N CYS A 97 -4.76 -13.05 -9.78
CA CYS A 97 -4.55 -12.91 -8.36
C CYS A 97 -5.85 -12.47 -7.68
N LEU A 98 -6.35 -13.29 -6.77
CA LEU A 98 -7.45 -12.94 -5.86
C LEU A 98 -6.86 -12.61 -4.50
N SER A 99 -7.31 -11.53 -3.86
CA SER A 99 -6.86 -11.14 -2.54
C SER A 99 -8.02 -10.70 -1.65
N THR A 100 -7.84 -10.91 -0.35
CA THR A 100 -8.70 -10.37 0.69
C THR A 100 -7.83 -9.91 1.86
N SER A 101 -8.20 -8.79 2.47
CA SER A 101 -7.51 -8.24 3.63
C SER A 101 -8.49 -7.58 4.58
N PHE A 102 -8.08 -7.43 5.83
CA PHE A 102 -8.85 -6.77 6.87
C PHE A 102 -7.95 -5.85 7.68
N ARG A 103 -8.24 -4.55 7.64
CA ARG A 103 -7.67 -3.53 8.52
C ARG A 103 -8.77 -2.54 8.88
N ARG A 104 -9.40 -2.73 10.03
CA ARG A 104 -10.67 -2.10 10.50
C ARG A 104 -11.88 -2.35 9.59
N LYS A 105 -11.69 -2.41 8.27
CA LYS A 105 -12.67 -2.76 7.24
C LYS A 105 -12.14 -3.91 6.39
N PHE A 106 -13.07 -4.71 5.88
CA PHE A 106 -12.80 -5.77 4.92
C PHE A 106 -12.55 -5.19 3.53
N ARG A 107 -11.56 -5.75 2.83
CA ARG A 107 -11.21 -5.41 1.45
C ARG A 107 -11.02 -6.68 0.63
N ALA A 108 -11.43 -6.63 -0.62
CA ALA A 108 -11.22 -7.71 -1.58
C ALA A 108 -10.66 -7.13 -2.89
N GLY A 109 -9.86 -7.92 -3.59
CA GLY A 109 -9.19 -7.48 -4.81
C GLY A 109 -9.04 -8.60 -5.81
N LEU A 110 -9.13 -8.24 -7.08
CA LEU A 110 -8.92 -9.09 -8.23
C LEU A 110 -7.95 -8.40 -9.17
N GLU A 111 -6.90 -9.11 -9.56
CA GLU A 111 -5.94 -8.63 -10.55
C GLU A 111 -5.74 -9.69 -11.63
N TYR A 112 -5.78 -9.26 -12.89
CA TYR A 112 -5.33 -10.03 -14.03
C TYR A 112 -4.22 -9.28 -14.75
N THR A 113 -3.04 -9.89 -14.84
CA THR A 113 -1.88 -9.33 -15.55
C THR A 113 -1.53 -10.20 -16.74
N HIS A 114 -1.64 -9.65 -17.94
CA HIS A 114 -1.33 -10.31 -19.20
C HIS A 114 0.14 -10.11 -19.61
N SER A 115 0.75 -11.11 -20.25
CA SER A 115 2.17 -11.12 -20.63
C SER A 115 2.60 -9.96 -21.55
N LYS A 116 1.66 -9.29 -22.23
CA LYS A 116 1.94 -8.09 -23.05
C LYS A 116 2.07 -6.79 -22.23
N GLY A 117 2.13 -6.88 -20.90
CA GLY A 117 2.29 -5.71 -20.03
C GLY A 117 0.97 -5.00 -19.70
N LEU A 118 -0.19 -5.64 -19.89
CA LEU A 118 -1.49 -5.09 -19.49
C LEU A 118 -1.91 -5.67 -18.14
N ALA A 119 -2.41 -4.84 -17.25
CA ALA A 119 -2.98 -5.27 -15.98
C ALA A 119 -4.38 -4.67 -15.79
N LEU A 120 -5.34 -5.51 -15.40
CA LEU A 120 -6.69 -5.09 -15.03
C LEU A 120 -6.91 -5.40 -13.56
N ARG A 121 -7.51 -4.45 -12.84
CA ARG A 121 -7.74 -4.53 -11.40
C ARG A 121 -9.17 -4.16 -11.06
N LEU A 122 -9.79 -4.95 -10.22
CA LEU A 122 -11.08 -4.66 -9.60
C LEU A 122 -10.96 -4.91 -8.10
N GLY A 123 -11.66 -4.15 -7.28
CA GLY A 123 -11.59 -4.34 -5.85
C GLY A 123 -12.70 -3.63 -5.09
N TRP A 124 -12.76 -3.94 -3.81
CA TRP A 124 -13.66 -3.33 -2.84
C TRP A 124 -12.84 -2.89 -1.63
N ASP A 125 -12.93 -1.62 -1.25
CA ASP A 125 -12.11 -1.02 -0.19
C ASP A 125 -12.82 -0.91 1.18
N GLY A 126 -14.05 -1.43 1.27
CA GLY A 126 -14.92 -1.31 2.44
C GLY A 126 -15.84 -0.10 2.41
N ALA A 127 -15.62 0.86 1.51
CA ALA A 127 -16.50 2.02 1.28
C ALA A 127 -17.12 2.00 -0.12
N GLY A 128 -16.46 1.40 -1.10
CA GLY A 128 -17.00 1.22 -2.44
C GLY A 128 -16.13 0.39 -3.37
N LEU A 129 -16.55 0.36 -4.63
CA LEU A 129 -15.85 -0.33 -5.71
C LEU A 129 -14.65 0.48 -6.18
N THR A 130 -13.61 -0.25 -6.56
CA THR A 130 -12.38 0.29 -7.14
C THR A 130 -12.08 -0.46 -8.42
N ALA A 131 -11.61 0.26 -9.44
CA ALA A 131 -11.23 -0.31 -10.71
C ALA A 131 -9.93 0.34 -11.17
N GLY A 132 -9.08 -0.40 -11.89
CA GLY A 132 -7.84 0.15 -12.40
C GLY A 132 -7.31 -0.61 -13.59
N VAL A 133 -6.51 0.10 -14.39
CA VAL A 133 -5.77 -0.44 -15.52
C VAL A 133 -4.31 -0.02 -15.39
N GLY A 134 -3.42 -0.94 -15.69
CA GLY A 134 -1.99 -0.72 -15.75
C GLY A 134 -1.44 -1.10 -17.11
N VAL A 135 -0.52 -0.30 -17.63
CA VAL A 135 0.21 -0.60 -18.85
C VAL A 135 1.70 -0.51 -18.58
N SER A 136 2.43 -1.55 -18.97
CA SER A 136 3.89 -1.66 -18.83
C SER A 136 4.48 -1.70 -20.23
N PHE A 137 5.35 -0.74 -20.54
CA PHE A 137 6.04 -0.64 -21.81
C PHE A 137 7.54 -0.38 -21.56
N ALA A 138 8.37 -1.34 -21.94
CA ALA A 138 9.82 -1.32 -21.69
C ALA A 138 10.14 -1.03 -20.21
N ARG A 139 10.72 0.14 -19.93
CA ARG A 139 11.12 0.59 -18.58
C ARG A 139 10.02 1.33 -17.83
N PHE A 140 8.94 1.70 -18.51
CA PHE A 140 7.89 2.54 -17.96
C PHE A 140 6.67 1.71 -17.62
N ARG A 141 6.03 2.07 -16.52
CA ARG A 141 4.71 1.55 -16.17
C ARG A 141 3.82 2.69 -15.75
N ALA A 142 2.64 2.75 -16.33
CA ALA A 142 1.61 3.70 -15.98
C ALA A 142 0.42 2.94 -15.41
N ASP A 143 -0.08 3.37 -14.25
CA ASP A 143 -1.28 2.82 -13.63
C ASP A 143 -2.31 3.94 -13.45
N TYR A 144 -3.54 3.65 -13.83
CA TYR A 144 -4.70 4.51 -13.62
C TYR A 144 -5.72 3.75 -12.77
N ALA A 145 -6.24 4.38 -11.73
CA ALA A 145 -7.24 3.81 -10.85
C ALA A 145 -8.38 4.78 -10.59
N PHE A 146 -9.59 4.24 -10.55
CA PHE A 146 -10.82 4.92 -10.19
C PHE A 146 -11.37 4.30 -8.90
N LEU A 147 -11.65 5.14 -7.92
CA LEU A 147 -12.23 4.74 -6.63
C LEU A 147 -13.62 5.37 -6.53
N ALA A 148 -14.66 4.54 -6.60
CA ALA A 148 -16.04 4.97 -6.43
C ALA A 148 -16.33 5.08 -4.94
N ASN A 149 -16.28 6.30 -4.40
CA ASN A 149 -16.57 6.55 -3.00
C ASN A 149 -17.93 7.24 -2.84
N ARG A 150 -18.80 6.71 -1.98
CA ARG A 150 -20.15 7.26 -1.79
C ARG A 150 -20.16 8.61 -1.08
N SER A 151 -19.08 8.97 -0.37
CA SER A 151 -19.04 10.18 0.46
C SER A 151 -18.17 11.32 -0.09
N LEU A 152 -17.27 11.05 -1.04
CA LEU A 152 -16.28 12.01 -1.55
C LEU A 152 -16.34 12.23 -3.07
N GLY A 153 -17.34 11.65 -3.75
CA GLY A 153 -17.35 11.58 -5.21
C GLY A 153 -16.33 10.57 -5.75
N GLY A 154 -16.25 10.44 -7.08
CA GLY A 154 -15.28 9.56 -7.74
C GLY A 154 -13.87 10.12 -7.64
N THR A 155 -12.93 9.32 -7.12
CA THR A 155 -11.51 9.72 -7.03
C THR A 155 -10.70 9.03 -8.13
N HIS A 156 -9.93 9.81 -8.86
CA HIS A 156 -9.01 9.34 -9.90
C HIS A 156 -7.58 9.37 -9.37
N ARG A 157 -6.81 8.30 -9.59
CA ARG A 157 -5.40 8.20 -9.21
C ARG A 157 -4.58 7.80 -10.42
N VAL A 158 -3.48 8.51 -10.63
CA VAL A 158 -2.50 8.24 -11.70
C VAL A 158 -1.16 7.98 -11.04
N SER A 159 -0.47 6.92 -11.47
CA SER A 159 0.87 6.56 -11.02
C SER A 159 1.76 6.26 -12.21
N LEU A 160 3.03 6.66 -12.11
CA LEU A 160 4.07 6.35 -13.07
C LEU A 160 5.26 5.74 -12.33
N GLN A 161 5.76 4.64 -12.88
CA GLN A 161 6.93 3.94 -12.36
C GLN A 161 7.97 3.79 -13.47
N VAL A 162 9.23 3.97 -13.10
CA VAL A 162 10.38 3.72 -13.97
C VAL A 162 11.21 2.62 -13.33
N ASN A 163 11.43 1.54 -14.08
CA ASN A 163 12.25 0.42 -13.65
C ASN A 163 13.69 0.59 -14.13
N ARG A 164 14.64 0.17 -13.29
CA ARG A 164 16.06 0.15 -13.63
C ARG A 164 16.33 -0.96 -14.66
N ILE A 165 17.27 -0.72 -15.57
CA ILE A 165 17.80 -1.73 -16.47
C ILE A 165 18.91 -2.47 -15.71
N GLU A 166 18.74 -3.77 -15.49
CA GLU A 166 19.85 -4.65 -15.11
C GLU A 166 20.65 -4.92 -16.38
N PHE A 167 21.88 -4.42 -16.42
CA PHE A 167 22.86 -4.87 -17.41
C PHE A 167 23.43 -6.21 -16.92
N PRO A 168 23.65 -7.18 -17.83
CA PRO A 168 24.18 -8.50 -17.50
C PRO A 168 25.59 -8.45 -16.90
#